data_AF-A0A6H5KHL2-F1
#
_entry.id   AF-A0A6H5KHL2-F1
#
_cell.length_a   1.000
_cell.length_b   1.000
_cell.length_c   1.000
_cell.angle_alpha   90.00
_cell.angle_beta   90.00
_cell.angle_gamma   90.00
#
_symmetry.space_group_name_H-M   'P 1'
#
loop_
_entity.id
_entity.type
_entity.pdbx_description
1 polymer ?
#
loop_
_entity_poly.entity_id
_entity_poly.type
_entity_poly.pdbx_seq_one_letter_code
_entity_poly.pdbx_strand_id
1 'polypeptide(L)' 'MPGVPRCLCGEALPAFLEELTSLRVRWPDKSILAAKADVTSAFRNVRMSPDHAHNFCYVIGDVLVADLRLTFGWAASP' A
#
# COMPACT_ATOMS: atom_id res chain seq x y z
N MET A 1 22.46 8.90 -3.46
CA MET A 1 22.13 8.82 -4.91
C MET A 1 20.99 9.79 -5.17
N PRO A 2 21.14 10.78 -6.07
CA PRO A 2 20.02 11.61 -6.46
C PRO A 2 19.02 10.76 -7.26
N GLY A 3 17.74 10.76 -6.85
CA GLY A 3 16.64 10.23 -7.69
C GLY A 3 15.85 9.03 -7.15
N VAL A 4 16.15 8.47 -5.97
CA VAL A 4 15.24 7.48 -5.36
C VAL A 4 14.14 8.23 -4.61
N PRO A 5 12.86 8.09 -5.00
CA PRO A 5 11.75 8.70 -4.26
C PRO A 5 11.76 8.22 -2.81
N ARG A 6 11.52 9.13 -1.86
CA ARG A 6 11.41 8.76 -0.44
C ARG A 6 10.28 7.73 -0.30
N CYS A 7 10.60 6.54 0.19
CA CYS A 7 9.59 5.53 0.52
C CYS A 7 8.75 6.07 1.67
N LEU A 8 7.54 6.55 1.37
CA LEU A 8 6.65 7.19 2.35
C LEU A 8 6.27 6.25 3.50
N CYS A 9 6.29 4.93 3.22
CA CYS A 9 5.96 3.89 4.19
C CYS A 9 7.19 3.21 4.81
N GLY A 10 8.41 3.58 4.41
CA GLY A 10 9.64 2.96 4.93
C GLY A 10 9.85 3.19 6.42
N GLU A 11 9.27 4.28 6.94
CA GLU A 11 9.36 4.68 8.35
C GLU A 11 8.15 4.21 9.19
N ALA A 12 7.24 3.42 8.63
CA ALA A 12 6.02 3.02 9.32
C ALA A 12 6.30 2.22 10.61
N LEU A 13 7.28 1.31 10.57
CA LEU A 13 7.67 0.52 11.75
C LEU A 13 8.37 1.40 12.82
N PRO A 14 9.42 2.18 12.49
CA PRO A 14 10.01 3.12 13.45
C PRO A 14 8.98 4.06 14.10
N ALA A 15 8.10 4.68 13.30
CA ALA A 15 7.07 5.59 13.80
C ALA A 15 6.08 4.87 14.74
N PHE A 16 5.69 3.64 14.43
CA PHE A 16 4.84 2.84 15.31
C PHE A 16 5.50 2.52 16.65
N LEU A 17 6.80 2.19 16.65
CA LEU A 17 7.54 1.91 17.88
C LEU A 17 7.73 3.16 18.75
N GLU A 18 7.97 4.32 18.12
CA GLU A 18 8.06 5.60 18.81
C GLU A 18 6.72 5.97 19.50
N GLU A 19 5.60 5.76 18.80
CA GLU A 19 4.27 5.96 19.37
C GLU A 19 4.01 5.01 20.54
N LEU A 20 4.31 3.72 20.39
CA LEU A 20 4.11 2.73 21.45
C LEU A 20 4.97 3.03 22.69
N THR A 21 6.21 3.48 22.49
CA THR A 21 7.10 3.93 23.56
C THR A 21 6.53 5.16 24.27
N SER A 22 6.09 6.16 23.51
CA SER A 22 5.46 7.37 24.03
C SER A 22 4.21 7.06 24.86
N LEU A 23 3.39 6.12 24.40
CA LEU A 23 2.20 5.66 25.14
C LEU A 23 2.60 4.95 26.45
N ARG A 24 3.64 4.12 26.45
CA ARG A 24 4.13 3.44 27.66
C ARG A 24 4.69 4.42 28.69
N VAL A 25 5.40 5.47 28.25
CA VAL A 25 5.87 6.53 29.15
C VAL A 25 4.70 7.28 29.79
N ARG A 26 3.65 7.59 29.00
CA ARG A 26 2.47 8.33 29.48
C ARG A 26 1.58 7.50 30.41
N TRP A 27 1.48 6.19 30.15
CA TRP A 27 0.58 5.28 30.86
C TRP A 27 1.33 4.01 31.33
N PRO A 28 2.24 4.14 32.31
CA PRO A 28 3.19 3.08 32.66
C PRO A 28 2.50 1.79 33.14
N ASP A 29 1.36 1.92 33.84
CA ASP A 29 0.62 0.84 34.49
C ASP A 29 -0.56 0.30 33.66
N LYS A 30 -0.87 0.91 32.51
CA LYS A 30 -2.03 0.51 31.69
C LYS A 30 -1.67 -0.54 30.66
N SER A 31 -2.64 -1.40 30.35
CA SER A 31 -2.60 -2.27 29.18
C SER A 31 -2.77 -1.41 27.92
N ILE A 32 -1.86 -1.59 26.95
CA ILE A 32 -1.93 -0.90 25.66
C ILE A 32 -2.45 -1.92 24.65
N LEU A 33 -3.59 -1.62 24.02
CA LEU A 33 -4.14 -2.41 22.93
C LEU A 33 -3.78 -1.73 21.61
N ALA A 34 -3.04 -2.42 20.76
CA ALA A 34 -2.71 -1.96 19.42
C ALA A 34 -3.44 -2.84 18.40
N ALA A 35 -4.13 -2.21 17.45
CA ALA A 35 -4.77 -2.89 16.34
C ALA A 35 -3.98 -2.65 15.06
N LYS A 36 -3.73 -3.71 14.31
CA LYS A 36 -3.21 -3.65 12.94
C LYS A 36 -4.36 -3.94 11.99
N ALA A 37 -4.70 -2.97 11.14
CA ALA A 37 -5.62 -3.16 10.04
C ALA A 37 -4.85 -3.21 8.72
N ASP A 38 -5.31 -4.05 7.80
CA ASP A 38 -4.77 -4.14 6.44
C ASP A 38 -5.93 -4.18 5.44
N VAL A 39 -5.73 -3.59 4.26
CA VAL A 39 -6.73 -3.58 3.18
C VAL A 39 -6.37 -4.69 2.22
N THR A 40 -7.06 -5.82 2.34
CA THR A 40 -6.88 -6.95 1.43
C THR A 40 -7.08 -6.51 -0.02
N SER A 41 -6.09 -6.83 -0.85
CA SER A 41 -6.09 -6.51 -2.28
C SER A 41 -6.31 -5.02 -2.57
N ALA A 42 -5.67 -4.12 -1.81
CA ALA A 42 -5.80 -2.66 -1.94
C ALA A 42 -5.86 -2.15 -3.38
N PHE A 43 -4.91 -2.55 -4.25
CA PHE A 43 -4.90 -2.13 -5.67
C PHE A 43 -6.11 -2.64 -6.45
N ARG A 44 -6.54 -3.88 -6.19
CA ARG A 44 -7.75 -4.46 -6.81
C ARG A 44 -9.04 -3.82 -6.32
N ASN A 45 -9.01 -2.95 -5.32
CA ASN A 45 -10.17 -2.15 -4.92
C ASN A 45 -10.21 -0.80 -5.64
N VAL A 46 -9.12 -0.39 -6.30
CA VAL A 46 -9.05 0.84 -7.09
C VAL A 46 -9.50 0.56 -8.51
N ARG A 47 -10.56 1.24 -8.95
CA ARG A 47 -11.07 1.15 -10.33
C ARG A 47 -10.23 2.01 -11.26
N MET A 48 -9.98 1.50 -12.46
CA MET A 48 -9.34 2.24 -13.53
C MET A 48 -10.39 2.92 -14.41
N SER A 49 -10.08 4.15 -14.84
CA SER A 49 -10.86 4.79 -15.90
C SER A 49 -10.77 3.95 -17.18
N PRO A 50 -11.88 3.74 -17.92
CA PRO A 50 -11.86 3.07 -19.21
C PRO A 50 -10.84 3.68 -20.19
N ASP A 51 -10.67 5.01 -20.16
CA ASP A 51 -9.73 5.73 -21.01
C ASP A 51 -8.28 5.30 -20.79
N HIS A 52 -7.96 4.78 -19.60
CA HIS A 52 -6.63 4.36 -19.20
C HIS A 52 -6.48 2.84 -19.10
N ALA A 53 -7.55 2.06 -19.31
CA ALA A 53 -7.53 0.60 -19.17
C ALA A 53 -6.55 -0.09 -20.13
N HIS A 54 -6.29 0.53 -21.29
CA HIS A 54 -5.33 0.02 -22.28
C HIS A 54 -3.90 -0.12 -21.72
N ASN A 55 -3.54 0.64 -20.67
CA ASN A 55 -2.24 0.53 -20.00
C ASN A 55 -2.10 -0.73 -19.14
N PHE A 56 -3.21 -1.42 -18.87
CA PHE A 56 -3.29 -2.60 -18.01
C PHE A 56 -3.75 -3.83 -18.79
N CYS A 57 -3.53 -3.83 -20.11
CA CYS A 57 -3.85 -4.97 -20.97
C CYS A 57 -2.69 -5.96 -21.04
N TYR A 58 -3.02 -7.25 -21.11
CA TYR A 58 -2.06 -8.33 -21.33
C TYR A 58 -2.70 -9.48 -22.12
N VAL A 59 -1.87 -10.28 -22.78
CA VAL A 59 -2.32 -11.41 -23.60
C VAL A 59 -2.05 -12.72 -22.86
N ILE A 60 -3.07 -13.58 -22.78
CA ILE A 60 -2.93 -14.98 -22.35
C ILE A 60 -3.42 -15.86 -23.49
N GLY A 61 -2.50 -16.58 -24.15
CA GLY A 61 -2.83 -17.39 -25.32
C GLY A 61 -3.36 -16.51 -26.45
N ASP A 62 -4.61 -16.73 -26.85
CA ASP A 62 -5.35 -15.98 -27.86
C ASP A 62 -6.29 -14.92 -27.28
N VAL A 63 -6.29 -14.72 -25.96
CA VAL A 63 -7.17 -13.78 -25.25
C VAL A 63 -6.43 -12.51 -24.89
N LEU A 64 -6.96 -11.36 -25.32
CA LEU A 64 -6.59 -10.05 -24.78
C LEU A 64 -7.43 -9.75 -23.53
N VAL A 65 -6.75 -9.58 -22.40
CA VAL A 65 -7.38 -9.21 -21.13
C VAL A 65 -7.12 -7.73 -20.88
N ALA A 66 -8.18 -6.98 -20.56
CA ALA A 66 -8.08 -5.58 -20.12
C ALA A 66 -8.48 -5.48 -18.65
N ASP A 67 -7.54 -5.09 -17.78
CA ASP A 67 -7.83 -4.93 -16.36
C ASP A 67 -8.46 -3.57 -16.07
N LEU A 68 -9.70 -3.58 -15.57
CA LEU A 68 -10.41 -2.36 -15.16
C LEU A 68 -10.12 -1.98 -13.71
N ARG A 69 -9.13 -2.63 -13.09
CA ARG A 69 -8.66 -2.32 -11.73
C ARG A 69 -7.14 -2.20 -11.73
N LEU A 70 -6.61 -1.53 -10.73
CA LEU A 70 -5.18 -1.36 -10.62
C LEU A 70 -4.49 -2.72 -10.40
N THR A 71 -3.48 -3.01 -11.20
CA THR A 71 -2.70 -4.25 -11.13
C THR A 71 -1.49 -4.11 -10.21
N PHE A 72 -0.97 -5.25 -9.77
CA PHE A 72 0.29 -5.29 -9.02
C PHE A 72 1.48 -5.07 -9.97
N GLY A 73 2.52 -4.39 -9.49
CA GLY A 73 3.74 -4.16 -10.26
C GLY A 73 3.73 -2.95 -11.19
N TRP A 74 2.66 -2.13 -11.16
CA TRP A 74 2.67 -0.85 -11.85
C TRP A 74 3.62 0.13 -11.15
N ALA A 75 4.47 0.82 -11.90
CA ALA A 75 5.54 1.65 -11.35
C ALA A 75 5.05 2.87 -10.53
N ALA A 76 3.79 3.27 -10.71
CA ALA A 76 3.18 4.34 -9.91
C ALA A 76 2.40 3.81 -8.70
N SER A 77 2.25 2.48 -8.56
CA SER A 77 1.79 1.89 -7.30
C SER A 77 2.92 1.95 -6.25
N PRO A 78 2.61 2.21 -4.97
CA PRO A 78 3.59 2.30 -3.88
C PRO A 78 4.40 1.02 -3.65
#